data_AF-A0A194WRM2-F1
#
_entry.id   AF-A0A194WRM2-F1
#
_cell.length_a   1.000
_cell.length_b   1.000
_cell.length_c   1.000
_cell.angle_alpha   90.00
_cell.angle_beta   90.00
_cell.angle_gamma   90.00
#
_symmetry.space_group_name_H-M   'P 1'
#
loop_
_entity.id
_entity.type
_entity.pdbx_description
1 polymer ?
#
loop_
_entity_poly.entity_id
_entity_poly.type
_entity_poly.pdbx_seq_one_letter_code
_entity_poly.pdbx_strand_id
1 'polypeptide(L)'
;MDPDNRDLISPGVEEDSSVPAFGSEAGDNQGVSVEEEAPELVDESSIDLTFIFAKDEAPEFENELGLDMIDIFVGPKPIHFRVHEKLLSTKSGYFRSMLDGKYKEAIERTIHMPEDSPTTFSLFLKWLYGDDLKHLDKQTTKNQALLRQRIELYAFGEKIFNDHLMNCVISSIIRICRIHEFLPSACLVEFAYNNTREASLLRAWMCRVYIHALYKEDDEDFSMYDMAKVMETVEDLRMDMITLFRAKNSESMSEKSPFLLDSCSFHHHDNEECAYADPEKGFKAFLEQIEVDAAGHPSRFRKGHPLLSRGTCF
;
A
#
# COMPACT_ATOMS: atom_id res chain seq x y z
N MET A 1 -26.06 -35.49 55.66
CA MET A 1 -26.13 -34.67 56.87
C MET A 1 -25.81 -33.26 56.43
N ASP A 2 -26.83 -32.43 56.32
CA ASP A 2 -26.71 -30.97 56.34
C ASP A 2 -26.24 -30.53 57.74
N PRO A 3 -25.56 -29.37 57.90
CA PRO A 3 -26.35 -28.14 58.08
C PRO A 3 -25.71 -26.81 57.60
N ASP A 4 -26.60 -25.86 57.29
CA ASP A 4 -26.61 -24.41 57.61
C ASP A 4 -25.37 -23.55 57.30
N ASN A 5 -25.38 -22.66 56.28
CA ASN A 5 -26.14 -21.41 56.14
C ASN A 5 -25.76 -20.31 57.16
N ARG A 6 -25.05 -19.26 56.70
CA ARG A 6 -25.52 -17.85 56.66
C ARG A 6 -24.36 -16.88 56.38
N ASP A 7 -24.72 -15.81 55.66
CA ASP A 7 -24.15 -14.46 55.57
C ASP A 7 -23.81 -14.07 54.11
N LEU A 8 -24.24 -12.95 53.48
CA LEU A 8 -25.09 -11.80 53.81
C LEU A 8 -25.48 -11.10 52.47
N ILE A 9 -26.78 -11.07 52.14
CA ILE A 9 -27.61 -9.90 51.80
C ILE A 9 -26.88 -8.58 51.43
N SER A 10 -27.16 -8.01 50.23
CA SER A 10 -27.86 -6.70 50.08
C SER A 10 -28.25 -6.34 48.62
N PRO A 11 -29.34 -5.56 48.39
CA PRO A 11 -30.07 -5.43 47.11
C PRO A 11 -30.23 -3.99 46.56
N GLY A 12 -30.97 -3.83 45.45
CA GLY A 12 -31.60 -2.58 44.93
C GLY A 12 -30.72 -1.80 43.94
N VAL A 13 -31.08 -1.49 42.68
CA VAL A 13 -32.32 -0.99 42.05
C VAL A 13 -32.88 0.23 42.76
N GLU A 14 -32.43 1.41 42.35
CA GLU A 14 -33.14 2.68 42.53
C GLU A 14 -33.60 3.19 41.16
N GLU A 15 -34.92 3.18 40.98
CA GLU A 15 -35.66 4.05 40.07
C GLU A 15 -35.68 5.45 40.69
N ASP A 16 -35.41 6.49 39.90
CA ASP A 16 -35.84 7.85 40.24
C ASP A 16 -36.77 8.38 39.16
N SER A 17 -37.84 8.98 39.67
CA SER A 17 -39.08 9.34 39.01
C SER A 17 -39.25 10.85 39.17
N SER A 18 -39.54 11.56 38.09
CA SER A 18 -40.09 12.90 38.20
C SER A 18 -41.03 13.19 37.03
N VAL A 19 -42.32 13.14 37.36
CA VAL A 19 -43.46 13.62 36.60
C VAL A 19 -43.91 14.93 37.25
N PRO A 20 -44.43 15.91 36.49
CA PRO A 20 -45.44 16.81 37.01
C PRO A 20 -46.78 16.59 36.30
N ALA A 21 -47.82 16.39 37.09
CA ALA A 21 -49.21 16.36 36.68
C ALA A 21 -49.90 17.68 37.05
N PHE A 22 -50.72 18.21 36.16
CA PHE A 22 -51.84 19.15 36.37
C PHE A 22 -52.53 19.26 35.00
N GLY A 23 -53.83 19.14 34.78
CA GLY A 23 -55.05 18.95 35.56
C GLY A 23 -56.18 19.20 34.54
N SER A 24 -57.18 18.32 34.43
CA SER A 24 -58.26 18.46 33.45
C SER A 24 -59.40 19.31 34.00
N GLU A 25 -59.99 20.17 33.18
CA GLU A 25 -61.43 20.49 33.26
C GLU A 25 -61.97 20.86 31.88
N ALA A 26 -63.20 20.42 31.64
CA ALA A 26 -63.91 20.38 30.36
C ALA A 26 -64.74 21.65 30.10
N GLY A 27 -65.15 21.85 28.84
CA GLY A 27 -66.44 22.50 28.56
C GLY A 27 -66.50 23.48 27.40
N ASP A 28 -67.21 23.04 26.37
CA ASP A 28 -68.09 23.80 25.48
C ASP A 28 -67.59 24.59 24.26
N ASN A 29 -68.49 24.52 23.28
CA ASN A 29 -68.35 24.50 21.85
C ASN A 29 -69.03 25.75 21.28
N GLN A 30 -68.40 26.51 20.38
CA GLN A 30 -69.11 27.42 19.48
C GLN A 30 -68.25 27.77 18.26
N GLY A 31 -68.84 27.54 17.09
CA GLY A 31 -68.15 27.40 15.82
C GLY A 31 -67.69 28.70 15.16
N VAL A 32 -66.75 28.53 14.25
CA VAL A 32 -66.45 29.44 13.15
C VAL A 32 -66.20 28.56 11.93
N SER A 33 -67.01 28.77 10.90
CA SER A 33 -66.93 28.17 9.57
C SER A 33 -65.65 28.61 8.85
N VAL A 34 -64.82 27.65 8.44
CA VAL A 34 -63.74 27.86 7.47
C VAL A 34 -64.17 27.15 6.19
N GLU A 35 -64.26 27.89 5.09
CA GLU A 35 -64.59 27.37 3.77
C GLU A 35 -63.49 26.38 3.31
N GLU A 36 -63.94 25.19 2.92
CA GLU A 36 -63.13 24.05 2.48
C GLU A 36 -62.93 24.14 0.97
N GLU A 37 -61.75 24.53 0.50
CA GLU A 37 -61.34 24.33 -0.90
C GLU A 37 -60.73 22.92 -1.03
N ALA A 38 -61.37 22.08 -1.84
CA ALA A 38 -60.96 20.71 -2.10
C ALA A 38 -59.67 20.65 -2.96
N PRO A 39 -58.66 19.84 -2.61
CA PRO A 39 -57.54 19.58 -3.51
C PRO A 39 -57.98 18.61 -4.63
N GLU A 40 -57.63 18.96 -5.86
CA GLU A 40 -57.90 18.17 -7.08
C GLU A 40 -57.34 16.75 -6.99
N LEU A 41 -58.16 15.77 -7.37
CA LEU A 41 -57.80 14.35 -7.48
C LEU A 41 -56.88 14.16 -8.69
N VAL A 42 -55.62 13.78 -8.44
CA VAL A 42 -54.70 13.34 -9.49
C VAL A 42 -55.05 11.89 -9.86
N ASP A 43 -55.30 11.65 -11.14
CA ASP A 43 -55.66 10.37 -11.73
C ASP A 43 -54.54 9.31 -11.54
N GLU A 44 -54.79 8.30 -10.70
CA GLU A 44 -53.85 7.21 -10.39
C GLU A 44 -53.68 6.18 -11.53
N SER A 45 -54.25 6.40 -12.71
CA SER A 45 -54.29 5.36 -13.77
C SER A 45 -53.15 5.38 -14.79
N SER A 46 -52.07 6.16 -14.59
CA SER A 46 -50.95 6.21 -15.54
C SER A 46 -49.55 6.21 -14.92
N ILE A 47 -49.34 5.50 -13.81
CA ILE A 47 -47.98 5.15 -13.39
C ILE A 47 -47.56 3.91 -14.19
N ASP A 48 -46.69 4.13 -15.18
CA ASP A 48 -46.03 3.04 -15.89
C ASP A 48 -45.12 2.27 -14.91
N LEU A 49 -45.69 1.23 -14.30
CA LEU A 49 -45.00 0.33 -13.38
C LEU A 49 -43.79 -0.38 -14.03
N THR A 50 -43.67 -0.37 -15.36
CA THR A 50 -42.48 -0.89 -16.03
C THR A 50 -41.24 0.00 -15.83
N PHE A 51 -41.43 1.27 -15.45
CA PHE A 51 -40.35 2.20 -15.10
C PHE A 51 -39.87 2.05 -13.64
N ILE A 52 -40.70 1.50 -12.76
CA ILE A 52 -40.36 1.29 -11.33
C ILE A 52 -39.54 0.01 -11.14
N PHE A 53 -39.62 -0.94 -12.07
CA PHE A 53 -38.71 -2.10 -12.14
C PHE A 53 -37.57 -1.85 -13.12
N ALA A 54 -36.92 -0.67 -13.04
CA ALA A 54 -35.54 -0.58 -13.50
C ALA A 54 -34.80 -1.76 -12.87
N LYS A 55 -34.20 -2.63 -13.70
CA LYS A 55 -33.35 -3.74 -13.25
C LYS A 55 -32.54 -3.23 -12.07
N ASP A 56 -32.77 -3.81 -10.89
CA ASP A 56 -31.87 -3.61 -9.75
C ASP A 56 -30.50 -4.13 -10.19
N GLU A 57 -29.69 -3.23 -10.75
CA GLU A 57 -28.27 -3.47 -10.92
C GLU A 57 -27.73 -3.63 -9.51
N ALA A 58 -27.13 -4.79 -9.22
CA ALA A 58 -26.57 -5.08 -7.91
C ALA A 58 -25.71 -3.88 -7.44
N PRO A 59 -25.77 -3.51 -6.16
CA PRO A 59 -25.02 -2.37 -5.66
C PRO A 59 -23.53 -2.52 -6.03
N GLU A 60 -22.86 -1.40 -6.35
CA GLU A 60 -21.47 -1.37 -6.86
C GLU A 60 -20.52 -2.27 -6.07
N PHE A 61 -20.71 -2.33 -4.75
CA PHE A 61 -19.94 -3.18 -3.84
C PHE A 61 -20.06 -4.69 -4.12
N GLU A 62 -21.26 -5.18 -4.40
CA GLU A 62 -21.49 -6.60 -4.76
C GLU A 62 -20.86 -6.91 -6.12
N ASN A 63 -20.89 -5.95 -7.04
CA ASN A 63 -20.22 -6.08 -8.33
C ASN A 63 -18.69 -6.07 -8.21
N GLU A 64 -18.12 -5.36 -7.24
CA GLU A 64 -16.68 -5.26 -7.05
C GLU A 64 -16.10 -6.46 -6.27
N LEU A 65 -16.63 -6.74 -5.08
CA LEU A 65 -16.07 -7.75 -4.17
C LEU A 65 -16.77 -9.10 -4.24
N GLY A 66 -18.02 -9.15 -4.69
CA GLY A 66 -18.88 -10.32 -4.55
C GLY A 66 -19.34 -10.55 -3.10
N LEU A 67 -20.24 -11.52 -2.92
CA LEU A 67 -20.76 -11.91 -1.60
C LEU A 67 -20.05 -13.13 -1.01
N ASP A 68 -19.43 -13.94 -1.87
CA ASP A 68 -18.82 -15.19 -1.48
C ASP A 68 -17.47 -14.96 -0.79
N MET A 69 -17.29 -15.65 0.33
CA MET A 69 -16.08 -15.61 1.14
C MET A 69 -15.39 -16.97 1.09
N ILE A 70 -14.07 -16.94 1.01
CA ILE A 70 -13.21 -18.12 1.06
C ILE A 70 -12.35 -18.13 2.32
N ASP A 71 -12.16 -19.34 2.89
CA ASP A 71 -11.30 -19.57 4.04
C ASP A 71 -9.89 -19.97 3.58
N ILE A 72 -8.87 -19.25 4.07
CA ILE A 72 -7.46 -19.49 3.72
C ILE A 72 -6.66 -19.67 5.01
N PHE A 73 -5.96 -20.80 5.10
CA PHE A 73 -5.18 -21.21 6.24
C PHE A 73 -3.69 -21.14 5.89
N VAL A 74 -2.95 -20.21 6.48
CA VAL A 74 -1.55 -19.91 6.11
C VAL A 74 -0.59 -20.26 7.24
N GLY A 75 0.55 -20.86 6.86
CA GLY A 75 1.67 -21.17 7.75
C GLY A 75 1.57 -22.54 8.45
N PRO A 76 2.70 -22.99 9.05
CA PRO A 76 2.79 -24.32 9.66
C PRO A 76 1.95 -24.44 10.93
N LYS A 77 1.71 -23.30 11.60
CA LYS A 77 0.64 -23.12 12.59
C LYS A 77 -0.43 -22.28 11.90
N PRO A 78 -1.48 -22.91 11.35
CA PRO A 78 -2.39 -22.23 10.46
C PRO A 78 -3.05 -21.01 11.10
N ILE A 79 -2.85 -19.84 10.48
CA ILE A 79 -3.62 -18.63 10.75
C ILE A 79 -4.74 -18.56 9.71
N HIS A 80 -5.96 -18.35 10.19
CA HIS A 80 -7.16 -18.29 9.37
C HIS A 80 -7.40 -16.87 8.85
N PHE A 81 -7.53 -16.74 7.54
CA PHE A 81 -7.92 -15.54 6.83
C PHE A 81 -9.22 -15.81 6.07
N ARG A 82 -10.14 -14.84 6.09
CA ARG A 82 -11.38 -14.90 5.32
C ARG A 82 -11.38 -13.78 4.27
N VAL A 83 -11.50 -14.14 2.99
CA VAL A 83 -11.26 -13.23 1.87
C VAL A 83 -12.42 -13.30 0.88
N HIS A 84 -12.75 -12.18 0.22
CA HIS A 84 -13.76 -12.17 -0.84
C HIS A 84 -13.24 -12.94 -2.07
N GLU A 85 -13.99 -13.95 -2.49
CA GLU A 85 -13.56 -14.86 -3.56
C GLU A 85 -13.44 -14.15 -4.91
N LYS A 86 -14.44 -13.36 -5.27
CA LYS A 86 -14.46 -12.66 -6.56
C LYS A 86 -13.27 -11.72 -6.68
N LEU A 87 -12.96 -10.97 -5.62
CA LEU A 87 -11.77 -10.10 -5.57
C LEU A 87 -10.48 -10.91 -5.74
N LEU A 88 -10.32 -11.99 -4.97
CA LEU A 88 -9.12 -12.82 -4.99
C LEU A 88 -8.87 -13.43 -6.38
N SER A 89 -9.91 -13.98 -6.99
CA SER A 89 -9.86 -14.61 -8.31
C SER A 89 -9.68 -13.59 -9.44
N THR A 90 -10.25 -12.38 -9.29
CA THR A 90 -10.07 -11.30 -10.27
C THR A 90 -8.63 -10.79 -10.28
N LYS A 91 -8.04 -10.59 -9.10
CA LYS A 91 -6.69 -10.02 -8.96
C LYS A 91 -5.57 -11.06 -9.01
N SER A 92 -5.88 -12.35 -8.95
CA SER A 92 -4.88 -13.43 -9.00
C SER A 92 -5.37 -14.64 -9.80
N GLY A 93 -4.78 -14.81 -10.99
CA GLY A 93 -5.04 -15.98 -11.83
C GLY A 93 -4.66 -17.31 -11.15
N TYR A 94 -3.69 -17.29 -10.24
CA TYR A 94 -3.29 -18.44 -9.42
C TYR A 94 -4.46 -18.92 -8.53
N PHE A 95 -5.05 -18.01 -7.75
CA PHE A 95 -6.16 -18.36 -6.87
C PHE A 95 -7.43 -18.68 -7.66
N ARG A 96 -7.71 -17.95 -8.74
CA ARG A 96 -8.80 -18.29 -9.67
C ARG A 96 -8.69 -19.73 -10.16
N SER A 97 -7.50 -20.16 -10.57
CA SER A 97 -7.28 -21.52 -11.06
C SER A 97 -7.48 -22.59 -9.98
N MET A 98 -7.21 -22.27 -8.71
CA MET A 98 -7.50 -23.17 -7.58
C MET A 98 -9.00 -23.33 -7.31
N LEU A 99 -9.80 -22.30 -7.64
CA LEU A 99 -11.21 -22.21 -7.27
C LEU A 99 -12.18 -22.54 -8.40
N ASP A 100 -11.77 -22.40 -9.65
CA ASP A 100 -12.60 -22.69 -10.83
C ASP A 100 -12.68 -24.21 -11.17
N GLY A 101 -12.10 -25.08 -10.35
CA GLY A 101 -11.84 -26.48 -10.68
C GLY A 101 -12.69 -27.54 -9.98
N LYS A 102 -12.28 -28.80 -10.17
CA LYS A 102 -12.77 -29.97 -9.40
C LYS A 102 -11.84 -30.31 -8.22
N TYR A 103 -10.93 -29.41 -7.90
CA TYR A 103 -9.97 -29.61 -6.82
C TYR A 103 -10.67 -29.52 -5.47
N LYS A 104 -10.06 -30.12 -4.45
CA LYS A 104 -10.64 -30.20 -3.11
C LYS A 104 -10.96 -28.81 -2.57
N GLU A 105 -10.11 -27.85 -2.89
CA GLU A 105 -10.18 -26.44 -2.52
C GLU A 105 -11.42 -25.74 -3.11
N ALA A 106 -11.76 -26.04 -4.36
CA ALA A 106 -12.96 -25.50 -5.03
C ALA A 106 -14.25 -26.06 -4.42
N ILE A 107 -14.23 -27.33 -3.96
CA ILE A 107 -15.38 -27.98 -3.33
C ILE A 107 -15.55 -27.51 -1.89
N GLU A 108 -14.46 -27.47 -1.11
CA GLU A 108 -14.46 -27.11 0.31
C GLU A 108 -14.41 -25.60 0.55
N ARG A 109 -14.23 -24.80 -0.50
CA ARG A 109 -14.02 -23.33 -0.42
C ARG A 109 -12.98 -22.99 0.64
N THR A 110 -11.91 -23.78 0.67
CA THR A 110 -10.85 -23.71 1.67
C THR A 110 -9.50 -23.92 1.00
N ILE A 111 -8.55 -23.01 1.23
CA ILE A 111 -7.18 -23.11 0.72
C ILE A 111 -6.21 -23.28 1.89
N HIS A 112 -5.27 -24.21 1.76
CA HIS A 112 -4.19 -24.40 2.72
C HIS A 112 -2.84 -24.03 2.11
N MET A 113 -2.09 -23.17 2.81
CA MET A 113 -0.78 -22.65 2.41
C MET A 113 0.23 -22.82 3.55
N PRO A 114 0.58 -24.07 3.93
CA PRO A 114 1.34 -24.35 5.15
C PRO A 114 2.79 -23.87 5.12
N GLU A 115 3.36 -23.69 3.92
CA GLU A 115 4.75 -23.26 3.72
C GLU A 115 4.89 -21.73 3.64
N ASP A 116 3.77 -21.01 3.55
CA ASP A 116 3.75 -19.57 3.36
C ASP A 116 3.72 -18.80 4.68
N SER A 117 4.28 -17.59 4.67
CA SER A 117 4.31 -16.71 5.83
C SER A 117 2.97 -16.00 6.02
N PRO A 118 2.31 -16.12 7.19
CA PRO A 118 1.08 -15.37 7.48
C PRO A 118 1.27 -13.85 7.43
N THR A 119 2.47 -13.37 7.79
CA THR A 119 2.81 -11.94 7.73
C THR A 119 2.86 -11.47 6.28
N THR A 120 3.50 -12.25 5.40
CA THR A 120 3.56 -11.96 3.95
C THR A 120 2.16 -12.00 3.35
N PHE A 121 1.35 -12.99 3.70
CA PHE A 121 -0.02 -13.10 3.23
C PHE A 121 -0.90 -11.93 3.72
N SER A 122 -0.74 -11.49 4.97
CA SER A 122 -1.44 -10.31 5.48
C SER A 122 -1.09 -9.04 4.68
N LEU A 123 0.19 -8.87 4.30
CA LEU A 123 0.60 -7.75 3.45
C LEU A 123 0.08 -7.89 2.01
N PHE A 124 0.03 -9.11 1.47
CA PHE A 124 -0.64 -9.40 0.21
C PHE A 124 -2.11 -8.98 0.24
N LEU A 125 -2.85 -9.28 1.32
CA LEU A 125 -4.24 -8.85 1.45
C LEU A 125 -4.39 -7.32 1.50
N LYS A 126 -3.46 -6.60 2.13
CA LYS A 126 -3.48 -5.12 2.11
C LYS A 126 -3.36 -4.56 0.69
N TRP A 127 -2.51 -5.18 -0.14
CA TRP A 127 -2.45 -4.85 -1.56
C TRP A 127 -3.71 -5.30 -2.31
N LEU A 128 -4.19 -6.52 -2.06
CA LEU A 128 -5.36 -7.09 -2.74
C LEU A 128 -6.61 -6.18 -2.59
N TYR A 129 -6.83 -5.61 -1.40
CA TYR A 129 -7.97 -4.73 -1.15
C TYR A 129 -7.69 -3.26 -1.48
N GLY A 130 -6.42 -2.82 -1.53
CA GLY A 130 -6.07 -1.41 -1.72
C GLY A 130 -5.47 -1.05 -3.08
N ASP A 131 -5.19 -2.04 -3.93
CA ASP A 131 -4.46 -1.96 -5.20
C ASP A 131 -3.02 -1.42 -5.14
N ASP A 132 -2.62 -0.81 -4.02
CA ASP A 132 -1.30 -0.20 -3.87
C ASP A 132 -0.85 -0.25 -2.39
N LEU A 133 0.47 -0.20 -2.17
CA LEU A 133 1.13 -0.10 -0.88
C LEU A 133 1.51 1.35 -0.50
N LYS A 134 1.31 2.34 -1.38
CA LYS A 134 1.65 3.76 -1.16
C LYS A 134 1.21 4.30 0.21
N HIS A 135 0.01 3.96 0.65
CA HIS A 135 -0.55 4.43 1.92
C HIS A 135 0.24 3.89 3.13
N LEU A 136 0.77 2.67 3.05
CA LEU A 136 1.61 2.08 4.09
C LEU A 136 2.98 2.75 4.12
N ASP A 137 3.54 3.04 2.96
CA ASP A 137 4.90 3.55 2.83
C ASP A 137 5.04 4.98 3.35
N LYS A 138 4.00 5.81 3.25
CA LYS A 138 3.97 7.18 3.80
C LYS A 138 4.18 7.23 5.31
N GLN A 139 3.93 6.14 6.02
CA GLN A 139 4.02 6.05 7.48
C GLN A 139 5.30 5.36 7.95
N THR A 140 6.25 5.15 7.04
CA THR A 140 7.47 4.36 7.31
C THR A 140 8.63 5.24 7.76
N THR A 141 9.66 4.59 8.30
CA THR A 141 10.97 5.14 8.61
C THR A 141 12.06 4.29 7.94
N LYS A 142 13.34 4.73 7.98
CA LYS A 142 14.49 3.89 7.62
C LYS A 142 14.45 2.57 8.43
N ASN A 143 14.15 1.46 7.75
CA ASN A 143 13.96 0.16 8.41
C ASN A 143 14.24 -1.01 7.46
N GLN A 144 15.33 -1.75 7.71
CA GLN A 144 15.69 -2.94 6.94
C GLN A 144 14.63 -4.07 7.06
N ALA A 145 13.97 -4.21 8.21
CA ALA A 145 12.93 -5.23 8.40
C ALA A 145 11.68 -4.95 7.53
N LEU A 146 11.36 -3.67 7.31
CA LEU A 146 10.29 -3.29 6.38
C LEU A 146 10.66 -3.67 4.94
N LEU A 147 11.91 -3.40 4.50
CA LEU A 147 12.39 -3.82 3.18
C LEU A 147 12.35 -5.34 3.04
N ARG A 148 12.75 -6.08 4.09
CA ARG A 148 12.64 -7.54 4.12
C ARG A 148 11.21 -8.03 3.88
N GLN A 149 10.21 -7.44 4.55
CA GLN A 149 8.80 -7.80 4.33
C GLN A 149 8.35 -7.54 2.89
N ARG A 150 8.84 -6.47 2.25
CA ARG A 150 8.57 -6.20 0.83
C ARG A 150 9.25 -7.23 -0.08
N ILE A 151 10.50 -7.62 0.19
CA ILE A 151 11.20 -8.65 -0.58
C ILE A 151 10.50 -10.01 -0.45
N GLU A 152 10.04 -10.37 0.76
CA GLU A 152 9.23 -11.59 0.98
C GLU A 152 7.91 -11.55 0.20
N LEU A 153 7.25 -10.39 0.13
CA LEU A 153 6.04 -10.22 -0.67
C LEU A 153 6.31 -10.28 -2.17
N TYR A 154 7.46 -9.76 -2.63
CA TYR A 154 7.87 -9.89 -4.03
C TYR A 154 8.08 -11.36 -4.40
N ALA A 155 8.82 -12.11 -3.57
CA ALA A 155 9.02 -13.55 -3.75
C ALA A 155 7.68 -14.32 -3.75
N PHE A 156 6.74 -13.95 -2.89
CA PHE A 156 5.39 -14.48 -2.92
C PHE A 156 4.69 -14.17 -4.25
N GLY A 157 4.81 -12.94 -4.77
CA GLY A 157 4.31 -12.54 -6.08
C GLY A 157 4.87 -13.37 -7.24
N GLU A 158 6.17 -13.69 -7.21
CA GLU A 158 6.78 -14.62 -8.18
C GLU A 158 6.15 -16.02 -8.08
N LYS A 159 5.98 -16.55 -6.86
CA LYS A 159 5.36 -17.86 -6.62
C LYS A 159 3.95 -17.95 -7.18
N ILE A 160 3.14 -16.90 -7.04
CA ILE A 160 1.75 -16.85 -7.52
C ILE A 160 1.61 -16.24 -8.92
N PHE A 161 2.73 -15.97 -9.61
CA PHE A 161 2.77 -15.37 -10.96
C PHE A 161 1.94 -14.09 -11.08
N ASN A 162 2.08 -13.17 -10.10
CA ASN A 162 1.32 -11.92 -10.07
C ASN A 162 2.19 -10.71 -10.39
N ASP A 163 2.24 -10.35 -11.66
CA ASP A 163 3.05 -9.24 -12.18
C ASP A 163 2.62 -7.88 -11.59
N HIS A 164 1.32 -7.64 -11.42
CA HIS A 164 0.83 -6.40 -10.81
C HIS A 164 1.31 -6.24 -9.37
N LEU A 165 1.26 -7.31 -8.58
CA LEU A 165 1.80 -7.32 -7.22
C LEU A 165 3.31 -7.05 -7.23
N MET A 166 4.08 -7.76 -8.06
CA MET A 166 5.53 -7.57 -8.16
C MET A 166 5.89 -6.13 -8.53
N ASN A 167 5.20 -5.55 -9.52
CA ASN A 167 5.38 -4.16 -9.95
C ASN A 167 5.08 -3.18 -8.81
N CYS A 168 3.96 -3.37 -8.09
CA CYS A 168 3.63 -2.55 -6.93
C CYS A 168 4.71 -2.64 -5.84
N VAL A 169 5.20 -3.84 -5.56
CA VAL A 169 6.14 -4.11 -4.47
C VAL A 169 7.51 -3.51 -4.75
N ILE A 170 8.05 -3.68 -5.96
CA ILE A 170 9.36 -3.09 -6.29
C ILE A 170 9.29 -1.56 -6.35
N SER A 171 8.18 -1.00 -6.82
CA SER A 171 7.92 0.44 -6.70
C SER A 171 7.87 0.92 -5.24
N SER A 172 7.25 0.13 -4.35
CA SER A 172 7.24 0.41 -2.91
C SER A 172 8.66 0.39 -2.33
N ILE A 173 9.48 -0.62 -2.65
CA ILE A 173 10.88 -0.71 -2.22
C ILE A 173 11.68 0.51 -2.67
N ILE A 174 11.66 0.83 -3.97
CA ILE A 174 12.41 1.95 -4.54
C ILE A 174 12.00 3.28 -3.90
N ARG A 175 10.68 3.49 -3.73
CA ARG A 175 10.13 4.71 -3.12
C ARG A 175 10.53 4.84 -1.65
N ILE A 176 10.43 3.77 -0.85
CA ILE A 176 10.90 3.77 0.55
C ILE A 176 12.40 4.14 0.62
N CYS A 177 13.21 3.51 -0.23
CA CYS A 177 14.65 3.78 -0.28
C CYS A 177 14.93 5.23 -0.65
N ARG A 178 14.18 5.81 -1.60
CA ARG A 178 14.32 7.20 -2.02
C ARG A 178 13.89 8.19 -0.94
N ILE A 179 12.73 7.97 -0.30
CA ILE A 179 12.17 8.86 0.73
C ILE A 179 13.11 8.97 1.93
N HIS A 180 13.67 7.83 2.36
CA HIS A 180 14.50 7.74 3.56
C HIS A 180 16.00 7.70 3.27
N GLU A 181 16.38 7.87 2.00
CA GLU A 181 17.76 7.91 1.50
C GLU A 181 18.66 6.77 2.02
N PHE A 182 18.12 5.56 2.08
CA PHE A 182 18.86 4.36 2.50
C PHE A 182 18.62 3.19 1.57
N LEU A 183 19.57 2.25 1.56
CA LEU A 183 19.55 1.10 0.67
C LEU A 183 19.34 -0.20 1.45
N PRO A 184 18.78 -1.24 0.80
CA PRO A 184 18.76 -2.58 1.36
C PRO A 184 20.19 -3.03 1.70
N SER A 185 20.41 -3.54 2.91
CA SER A 185 21.74 -4.00 3.33
C SER A 185 22.26 -5.18 2.49
N ALA A 186 23.56 -5.49 2.60
CA ALA A 186 24.16 -6.64 1.93
C ALA A 186 23.42 -7.96 2.23
N CYS A 187 22.96 -8.13 3.48
CA CYS A 187 22.14 -9.28 3.91
C CYS A 187 20.80 -9.34 3.15
N LEU A 188 20.15 -8.20 2.88
CA LEU A 188 18.90 -8.18 2.10
C LEU A 188 19.14 -8.45 0.61
N VAL A 189 20.30 -8.07 0.08
CA VAL A 189 20.70 -8.44 -1.29
C VAL A 189 20.83 -9.96 -1.39
N GLU A 190 21.59 -10.59 -0.50
CA GLU A 190 21.71 -12.06 -0.44
C GLU A 190 20.33 -12.73 -0.26
N PHE A 191 19.50 -12.20 0.63
CA PHE A 191 18.15 -12.72 0.85
C PHE A 191 17.29 -12.65 -0.42
N ALA A 192 17.32 -11.53 -1.15
CA ALA A 192 16.57 -11.39 -2.39
C ALA A 192 17.02 -12.40 -3.44
N TYR A 193 18.33 -12.61 -3.60
CA TYR A 193 18.86 -13.62 -4.51
C TYR A 193 18.42 -15.04 -4.10
N ASN A 194 18.50 -15.39 -2.81
CA ASN A 194 18.15 -16.74 -2.36
C ASN A 194 16.64 -17.07 -2.42
N ASN A 195 15.76 -16.07 -2.58
CA ASN A 195 14.30 -16.26 -2.50
C ASN A 195 13.54 -15.84 -3.76
N THR A 196 14.24 -15.46 -4.83
CA THR A 196 13.62 -15.12 -6.13
C THR A 196 14.24 -15.94 -7.24
N ARG A 197 13.66 -15.95 -8.44
CA ARG A 197 14.22 -16.64 -9.62
C ARG A 197 15.41 -15.88 -10.24
N GLU A 198 16.25 -16.59 -11.00
CA GLU A 198 17.44 -16.01 -11.67
C GLU A 198 17.11 -14.78 -12.54
N ALA A 199 16.01 -14.82 -13.29
CA ALA A 199 15.56 -13.72 -14.15
C ALA A 199 14.71 -12.64 -13.43
N SER A 200 14.80 -12.54 -12.11
CA SER A 200 14.00 -11.60 -11.32
C SER A 200 14.42 -10.14 -11.55
N LEU A 201 13.46 -9.26 -11.83
CA LEU A 201 13.71 -7.83 -11.93
C LEU A 201 14.10 -7.22 -10.58
N LEU A 202 13.71 -7.85 -9.46
CA LEU A 202 14.19 -7.49 -8.14
C LEU A 202 15.71 -7.72 -8.01
N ARG A 203 16.22 -8.87 -8.48
CA ARG A 203 17.67 -9.15 -8.51
C ARG A 203 18.41 -8.12 -9.37
N ALA A 204 17.85 -7.75 -10.52
CA ALA A 204 18.42 -6.73 -11.39
C ALA A 204 18.56 -5.35 -10.70
N TRP A 205 17.60 -4.97 -9.85
CA TRP A 205 17.69 -3.75 -9.04
C TRP A 205 18.68 -3.92 -7.86
N MET A 206 18.62 -5.04 -7.14
CA MET A 206 19.54 -5.36 -6.03
C MET A 206 21.00 -5.39 -6.46
N CYS A 207 21.30 -5.91 -7.65
CA CYS A 207 22.65 -5.88 -8.23
C CYS A 207 23.15 -4.43 -8.41
N ARG A 208 22.27 -3.52 -8.85
CA ARG A 208 22.62 -2.08 -9.00
C ARG A 208 22.79 -1.40 -7.65
N VAL A 209 21.98 -1.75 -6.66
CA VAL A 209 22.17 -1.33 -5.26
C VAL A 209 23.55 -1.73 -4.76
N TYR A 210 23.89 -3.01 -4.93
CA TYR A 210 25.16 -3.57 -4.46
C TYR A 210 26.36 -2.93 -5.14
N ILE A 211 26.32 -2.75 -6.47
CA ILE A 211 27.38 -2.03 -7.21
C ILE A 211 27.52 -0.59 -6.72
N HIS A 212 26.41 0.12 -6.47
CA HIS A 212 26.47 1.49 -5.97
C HIS A 212 27.07 1.57 -4.57
N ALA A 213 26.80 0.60 -3.70
CA ALA A 213 27.38 0.53 -2.36
C ALA A 213 28.91 0.39 -2.38
N LEU A 214 29.51 -0.20 -3.41
CA LEU A 214 30.98 -0.30 -3.55
C LEU A 214 31.69 1.06 -3.61
N TYR A 215 30.98 2.14 -3.94
CA TYR A 215 31.52 3.50 -3.99
C TYR A 215 31.25 4.31 -2.72
N LYS A 216 30.53 3.74 -1.75
CA LYS A 216 30.22 4.40 -0.47
C LYS A 216 31.30 4.11 0.56
N GLU A 217 31.36 4.96 1.58
CA GLU A 217 32.13 4.67 2.79
C GLU A 217 31.54 3.46 3.52
N ASP A 218 32.40 2.77 4.26
CA ASP A 218 32.05 1.59 5.05
C ASP A 218 31.01 1.97 6.12
N ASP A 219 29.87 1.28 6.13
CA ASP A 219 28.79 1.48 7.09
C ASP A 219 28.19 0.16 7.59
N GLU A 220 27.24 0.22 8.54
CA GLU A 220 26.64 -0.98 9.14
C GLU A 220 25.77 -1.78 8.15
N ASP A 221 25.18 -1.13 7.14
CA ASP A 221 24.34 -1.78 6.13
C ASP A 221 25.20 -2.44 5.02
N PHE A 222 26.42 -1.93 4.80
CA PHE A 222 27.38 -2.38 3.79
C PHE A 222 28.81 -2.45 4.33
N SER A 223 29.02 -3.22 5.39
CA SER A 223 30.40 -3.43 5.88
C SER A 223 31.23 -4.17 4.83
N MET A 224 32.52 -3.86 4.72
CA MET A 224 33.44 -4.54 3.79
C MET A 224 33.40 -6.06 3.99
N TYR A 225 33.24 -6.51 5.24
CA TYR A 225 33.11 -7.92 5.58
C TYR A 225 31.83 -8.54 5.00
N ASP A 226 30.67 -7.92 5.22
CA ASP A 226 29.40 -8.43 4.72
C ASP A 226 29.35 -8.40 3.20
N MET A 227 29.89 -7.34 2.59
CA MET A 227 30.03 -7.28 1.14
C MET A 227 30.90 -8.43 0.62
N ALA A 228 32.13 -8.59 1.13
CA ALA A 228 33.02 -9.67 0.70
C ALA A 228 32.38 -11.06 0.87
N LYS A 229 31.68 -11.28 1.99
CA LYS A 229 30.96 -12.53 2.26
C LYS A 229 29.85 -12.79 1.25
N VAL A 230 29.00 -11.80 0.96
CA VAL A 230 27.93 -11.94 -0.05
C VAL A 230 28.52 -12.20 -1.44
N MET A 231 29.63 -11.54 -1.78
CA MET A 231 30.36 -11.85 -3.02
C MET A 231 30.95 -13.25 -3.03
N GLU A 232 31.28 -13.85 -1.89
CA GLU A 232 31.75 -15.23 -1.81
C GLU A 232 30.58 -16.25 -1.91
N THR A 233 29.46 -15.97 -1.25
CA THR A 233 28.35 -16.93 -1.11
C THR A 233 27.33 -16.90 -2.26
N VAL A 234 27.13 -15.74 -2.91
CA VAL A 234 26.06 -15.56 -3.91
C VAL A 234 26.65 -15.54 -5.32
N GLU A 235 26.70 -16.71 -5.97
CA GLU A 235 27.27 -16.87 -7.31
C GLU A 235 26.55 -16.05 -8.38
N ASP A 236 25.23 -16.12 -8.42
CA ASP A 236 24.41 -15.39 -9.40
C ASP A 236 24.65 -13.88 -9.33
N LEU A 237 24.78 -13.31 -8.13
CA LEU A 237 25.08 -11.89 -7.95
C LEU A 237 26.43 -11.54 -8.58
N ARG A 238 27.47 -12.35 -8.37
CA ARG A 238 28.78 -12.13 -9.02
C ARG A 238 28.65 -12.14 -10.53
N MET A 239 27.90 -13.09 -11.08
CA MET A 239 27.69 -13.24 -12.52
C MET A 239 26.91 -12.05 -13.10
N ASP A 240 25.86 -11.60 -12.42
CA ASP A 240 25.09 -10.42 -12.79
C ASP A 240 25.96 -9.15 -12.77
N MET A 241 26.79 -8.99 -11.73
CA MET A 241 27.70 -7.86 -11.62
C MET A 241 28.69 -7.83 -12.78
N ILE A 242 29.37 -8.96 -13.07
CA ILE A 242 30.30 -9.06 -14.20
C ILE A 242 29.58 -8.75 -15.51
N THR A 243 28.36 -9.27 -15.70
CA THR A 243 27.55 -9.01 -16.90
C THR A 243 27.22 -7.53 -17.05
N LEU A 244 26.77 -6.87 -15.98
CA LEU A 244 26.49 -5.44 -15.98
C LEU A 244 27.75 -4.60 -16.24
N PHE A 245 28.90 -4.93 -15.64
CA PHE A 245 30.15 -4.23 -15.91
C PHE A 245 30.61 -4.38 -17.36
N ARG A 246 30.44 -5.57 -17.95
CA ARG A 246 30.79 -5.81 -19.36
C ARG A 246 29.87 -5.07 -20.32
N ALA A 247 28.57 -5.00 -20.02
CA ALA A 247 27.60 -4.23 -20.81
C ALA A 247 27.82 -2.71 -20.72
N LYS A 248 28.25 -2.20 -19.55
CA LYS A 248 28.59 -0.77 -19.37
C LYS A 248 29.78 -0.32 -20.23
N ASN A 249 30.71 -1.22 -20.54
CA ASN A 249 31.83 -0.90 -21.43
C ASN A 249 31.41 -0.74 -22.91
N SER A 250 30.17 -1.14 -23.27
CA SER A 250 29.62 -0.94 -24.62
C SER A 250 28.65 0.24 -24.73
N GLU A 251 27.92 0.60 -23.68
CA GLU A 251 26.99 1.76 -23.67
C GLU A 251 26.96 2.45 -22.29
N SER A 252 27.06 3.79 -22.31
CA SER A 252 27.14 4.66 -21.14
C SER A 252 25.81 4.72 -20.37
N MET A 253 25.54 3.72 -19.54
CA MET A 253 24.58 3.84 -18.43
C MET A 253 25.35 4.37 -17.21
N SER A 254 25.43 5.70 -17.14
CA SER A 254 26.09 6.43 -16.06
C SER A 254 25.53 6.02 -14.69
N GLU A 255 26.44 5.90 -13.72
CA GLU A 255 26.47 6.32 -12.30
C GLU A 255 25.18 6.78 -11.57
N LYS A 256 23.99 6.55 -12.09
CA LYS A 256 22.74 6.96 -11.45
C LYS A 256 22.58 6.14 -10.18
N SER A 257 22.52 6.84 -9.06
CA SER A 257 22.18 6.27 -7.77
C SER A 257 20.92 5.41 -7.90
N PRO A 258 20.83 4.25 -7.22
CA PRO A 258 19.64 3.41 -7.21
C PRO A 258 18.36 4.16 -6.86
N PHE A 259 18.46 5.27 -6.11
CA PHE A 259 17.35 6.16 -5.79
C PHE A 259 16.75 6.86 -7.00
N LEU A 260 17.55 7.12 -8.04
CA LEU A 260 17.17 7.88 -9.24
C LEU A 260 16.78 6.96 -10.41
N LEU A 261 16.84 5.65 -10.20
CA LEU A 261 16.41 4.70 -11.22
C LEU A 261 14.89 4.72 -11.34
N ASP A 262 14.43 4.66 -12.59
CA ASP A 262 13.01 4.53 -12.89
C ASP A 262 12.49 3.16 -12.43
N SER A 263 11.42 3.14 -11.64
CA SER A 263 10.83 1.89 -11.18
C SER A 263 10.30 1.05 -12.34
N CYS A 264 9.81 1.69 -13.39
CA CYS A 264 9.33 1.01 -14.60
C CYS A 264 10.40 0.15 -15.28
N SER A 265 11.69 0.47 -15.14
CA SER A 265 12.79 -0.36 -15.64
C SER A 265 12.88 -1.74 -14.96
N PHE A 266 12.14 -1.93 -13.87
CA PHE A 266 12.10 -3.16 -13.08
C PHE A 266 10.68 -3.70 -12.95
N HIS A 267 9.76 -3.26 -13.83
CA HIS A 267 8.40 -3.79 -13.89
C HIS A 267 8.23 -4.78 -15.05
N HIS A 268 7.27 -5.69 -14.88
CA HIS A 268 6.76 -6.60 -15.90
C HIS A 268 5.63 -5.91 -16.68
N HIS A 269 5.96 -5.18 -17.74
CA HIS A 269 5.03 -4.67 -18.78
C HIS A 269 5.81 -4.15 -20.00
N ASP A 270 5.16 -4.11 -21.16
CA ASP A 270 5.76 -3.70 -22.43
C ASP A 270 5.40 -2.23 -22.79
N ASN A 271 5.86 -1.27 -21.97
CA ASN A 271 5.67 0.18 -22.18
C ASN A 271 4.21 0.66 -22.23
N GLU A 272 3.30 -0.04 -21.58
CA GLU A 272 1.91 0.38 -21.38
C GLU A 272 1.80 1.46 -20.28
N GLU A 273 0.61 2.03 -20.11
CA GLU A 273 0.34 2.95 -19.00
C GLU A 273 0.54 2.23 -17.66
N CYS A 274 1.65 2.52 -16.98
CA CYS A 274 2.02 1.81 -15.78
C CYS A 274 1.34 2.42 -14.55
N ALA A 275 0.37 1.68 -13.98
CA ALA A 275 -0.34 2.06 -12.75
C ALA A 275 0.58 2.31 -11.54
N TYR A 276 1.77 1.72 -11.56
CA TYR A 276 2.78 1.82 -10.50
C TYR A 276 3.96 2.72 -10.89
N ALA A 277 3.86 3.46 -11.99
CA ALA A 277 4.88 4.43 -12.36
C ALA A 277 5.10 5.41 -11.21
N ASP A 278 6.36 5.76 -11.00
CA ASP A 278 6.75 6.67 -9.95
C ASP A 278 6.50 8.13 -10.38
N PRO A 279 5.54 8.84 -9.76
CA PRO A 279 5.26 10.23 -10.13
C PRO A 279 6.37 11.19 -9.68
N GLU A 280 7.26 10.77 -8.76
CA GLU A 280 8.23 11.66 -8.12
C GLU A 280 9.50 11.92 -8.93
N LYS A 281 9.61 11.38 -10.16
CA LYS A 281 10.62 11.85 -11.13
C LYS A 281 10.60 13.38 -11.30
N GLY A 282 9.45 14.02 -11.08
CA GLY A 282 9.31 15.48 -11.14
C GLY A 282 9.77 16.22 -9.89
N PHE A 283 9.67 15.66 -8.68
CA PHE A 283 9.85 16.43 -7.44
C PHE A 283 11.32 16.53 -7.01
N LYS A 284 12.08 15.43 -7.08
CA LYS A 284 13.51 15.46 -6.73
C LYS A 284 14.35 16.16 -7.82
N ALA A 285 14.02 15.95 -9.10
CA ALA A 285 14.61 16.70 -10.21
C ALA A 285 14.30 18.21 -10.11
N PHE A 286 13.11 18.60 -9.65
CA PHE A 286 12.75 19.99 -9.39
C PHE A 286 13.55 20.58 -8.21
N LEU A 287 13.75 19.83 -7.12
CA LEU A 287 14.58 20.27 -5.99
C LEU A 287 16.07 20.38 -6.35
N GLU A 288 16.61 19.42 -7.11
CA GLU A 288 17.99 19.49 -7.63
C GLU A 288 18.17 20.68 -8.59
N GLN A 289 17.17 20.99 -9.43
CA GLN A 289 17.21 22.17 -10.31
C GLN A 289 17.20 23.48 -9.49
N ILE A 290 16.43 23.55 -8.40
CA ILE A 290 16.41 24.71 -7.49
C ILE A 290 17.75 24.90 -6.77
N GLU A 291 18.39 23.82 -6.32
CA GLU A 291 19.70 23.89 -5.65
C GLU A 291 20.82 24.28 -6.62
N VAL A 292 20.79 23.80 -7.86
CA VAL A 292 21.73 24.20 -8.92
C VAL A 292 21.52 25.67 -9.33
N ASP A 293 20.27 26.14 -9.43
CA ASP A 293 19.95 27.53 -9.74
C ASP A 293 20.31 28.49 -8.57
N ALA A 294 20.19 28.02 -7.32
CA ALA A 294 20.64 28.75 -6.13
C ALA A 294 22.18 28.83 -6.02
N ALA A 295 22.90 27.80 -6.47
CA ALA A 295 24.36 27.78 -6.52
C ALA A 295 24.95 28.56 -7.72
N GLY A 296 24.14 28.84 -8.76
CA GLY A 296 24.55 29.47 -10.01
C GLY A 296 24.60 31.00 -10.03
N HIS A 297 24.28 31.71 -8.93
CA HIS A 297 24.36 33.17 -8.87
C HIS A 297 25.64 33.66 -8.14
N PRO A 298 26.76 33.92 -8.84
CA PRO A 298 27.83 34.73 -8.25
C PRO A 298 27.30 36.16 -8.14
N SER A 299 27.01 36.59 -6.91
CA SER A 299 26.56 37.95 -6.60
C SER A 299 27.60 38.98 -7.07
N ARG A 300 27.28 39.65 -8.19
CA ARG A 300 27.91 40.92 -8.58
C ARG A 300 27.43 42.03 -7.65
N PHE A 301 28.01 42.12 -6.45
CA PHE A 301 27.94 43.36 -5.68
C PHE A 301 28.94 44.37 -6.29
N ARG A 302 28.42 45.24 -7.17
CA ARG A 302 29.06 46.53 -7.49
C ARG A 302 29.07 47.37 -6.21
N LYS A 303 30.26 47.72 -5.71
CA LYS A 303 30.43 48.77 -4.70
C LYS A 303 29.96 50.10 -5.30
N GLY A 304 28.80 50.59 -4.87
CA GLY A 304 28.33 51.93 -5.14
C GLY A 304 29.13 52.94 -4.31
N HIS A 305 29.80 53.85 -5.01
CA HIS A 305 30.28 55.12 -4.46
C HIS A 305 29.11 56.00 -3.98
N PRO A 306 29.25 56.74 -2.87
CA PRO A 306 28.46 57.94 -2.63
C PRO A 306 29.31 59.21 -2.79
N LEU A 307 28.94 60.03 -3.77
CA LEU A 307 29.10 61.49 -3.81
C LEU A 307 27.75 62.04 -3.30
N LEU A 308 27.57 63.06 -2.45
CA LEU A 308 28.30 64.23 -1.99
C LEU A 308 27.59 64.75 -0.73
N SER A 309 28.30 65.41 0.19
CA SER A 309 27.86 66.74 0.68
C SER A 309 29.02 67.49 1.34
N ARG A 310 29.09 68.78 0.99
CA ARG A 310 30.00 69.79 1.53
C ARG A 310 29.63 70.13 2.97
N GLY A 311 30.64 70.42 3.79
CA GLY A 311 30.50 71.11 5.07
C GLY A 311 31.85 71.65 5.51
N THR A 312 32.00 72.97 5.47
CA THR A 312 33.19 73.79 5.73
C THR A 312 33.48 73.97 7.23
N CYS A 313 34.73 74.38 7.50
CA CYS A 313 35.20 75.32 8.53
C CYS A 313 35.93 74.79 9.78
N PHE A 314 37.18 75.28 9.86
CA PHE A 314 38.17 75.42 10.94
C PHE A 314 38.92 74.18 11.44
#